data_AF-A0A7J7KEQ8-F1
#
_entry.id   AF-A0A7J7KEQ8-F1
#
_cell.length_a   1.000
_cell.length_b   1.000
_cell.length_c   1.000
_cell.angle_alpha   90.00
_cell.angle_beta   90.00
_cell.angle_gamma   90.00
#
_symmetry.space_group_name_H-M   'P 1'
#
loop_
_entity.id
_entity.type
_entity.pdbx_description
1 polymer ?
#
loop_
_entity_poly.entity_id
_entity_poly.type
_entity_poly.pdbx_seq_one_letter_code
_entity_poly.pdbx_strand_id
1 'polypeptide(L)'
;MTLSFPCASRVRVLQEVICCYKMPESLQDTLFQLKFSAKQLDKLAKKAEKEQEKEKAKMKRAMVCQFWFNYFVLYVLVIVCNFEQTQKNIDGAKIYAENAIRKKNESLNFMRMSARVDAVSSRVQTAVAMKGVVKNLGVVTKGLDRAMASMNLEEVEKTMSKFETQFEDLDVRESTMEQAMGAAFAMSAPANQVEDLMKEVAAENDLDITEQLKDLHPGQSTLEASASAAKEDNLSRRLAALRN
;
A
#
# COMPACT_ATOMS: atom_id res chain seq x y z
N MET A 1 31.58 51.00 -39.73
CA MET A 1 30.11 50.88 -39.59
C MET A 1 29.77 49.39 -39.66
N THR A 2 29.87 48.68 -38.53
CA THR A 2 28.70 48.36 -37.68
C THR A 2 27.58 47.65 -38.46
N LEU A 3 27.82 46.41 -38.89
CA LEU A 3 26.73 45.48 -39.14
C LEU A 3 26.53 44.65 -37.87
N SER A 4 25.57 45.15 -37.10
CA SER A 4 24.94 44.53 -35.95
C SER A 4 24.51 43.10 -36.33
N PHE A 5 25.19 42.10 -35.78
CA PHE A 5 24.71 40.73 -35.81
C PHE A 5 23.48 40.66 -34.90
N PRO A 6 22.31 40.24 -35.41
CA PRO A 6 21.11 40.16 -34.60
C PRO A 6 21.33 39.10 -33.50
N CYS A 7 21.36 39.58 -32.27
CA CYS A 7 21.44 38.84 -30.99
C CYS A 7 20.25 37.86 -30.79
N ALA A 8 19.38 37.67 -31.78
CA ALA A 8 18.10 36.97 -31.69
C ALA A 8 18.20 35.44 -31.79
N SER A 9 19.26 34.89 -32.39
CA SER A 9 19.41 33.43 -32.56
C SER A 9 20.00 32.74 -31.34
N ARG A 10 20.83 33.42 -30.54
CA ARG A 10 21.42 32.84 -29.31
C ARG A 10 20.41 32.81 -28.14
N VAL A 11 19.49 33.77 -28.06
CA VAL A 11 18.38 33.75 -27.10
C VAL A 11 17.40 32.61 -27.38
N ARG A 12 17.19 32.25 -28.66
CA ARG A 12 16.27 31.15 -29.01
C ARG A 12 16.82 29.76 -28.61
N VAL A 13 18.12 29.54 -28.79
CA VAL A 13 18.77 28.30 -28.32
C VAL A 13 18.83 28.25 -26.78
N LEU A 14 19.05 29.38 -26.11
CA LEU A 14 18.92 29.46 -24.65
C LEU A 14 17.46 29.26 -24.20
N GLN A 15 16.46 29.77 -24.92
CA GLN A 15 15.04 29.55 -24.62
C GLN A 15 14.64 28.08 -24.82
N GLU A 16 15.15 27.39 -25.86
CA GLU A 16 14.93 25.96 -26.06
C GLU A 16 15.65 25.10 -24.98
N VAL A 17 16.84 25.50 -24.55
CA VAL A 17 17.55 24.83 -23.43
C VAL A 17 16.89 25.13 -22.08
N ILE A 18 16.36 26.33 -21.87
CA ILE A 18 15.57 26.70 -20.68
C ILE A 18 14.21 25.98 -20.67
N CYS A 19 13.60 25.73 -21.84
CA CYS A 19 12.37 24.93 -21.94
C CYS A 19 12.60 23.47 -21.56
N CYS A 20 13.78 22.92 -21.86
CA CYS A 20 14.19 21.57 -21.43
C CYS A 20 14.54 21.49 -19.93
N TYR A 21 14.78 22.63 -19.26
CA TYR A 21 15.04 22.71 -17.81
C TYR A 21 13.90 23.41 -17.05
N LYS A 22 12.66 23.22 -17.50
CA LYS A 22 11.47 23.56 -16.71
C LYS A 22 11.40 22.58 -15.51
N MET A 23 12.18 22.88 -14.47
CA MET A 23 12.01 22.28 -13.14
C MET A 23 10.57 22.59 -12.70
N PRO A 24 9.78 21.59 -12.25
CA PRO A 24 8.35 21.74 -12.10
C PRO A 24 8.01 22.83 -11.08
N GLU A 25 7.20 23.81 -11.50
CA GLU A 25 6.78 24.96 -10.69
C GLU A 25 5.73 24.58 -9.61
N SER A 26 5.23 23.34 -9.58
CA SER A 26 4.47 22.85 -8.43
C SER A 26 4.66 21.34 -8.18
N LEU A 27 4.91 20.98 -6.92
CA LEU A 27 5.01 19.57 -6.47
C LEU A 27 3.70 18.79 -6.72
N GLN A 28 2.58 19.51 -6.88
CA GLN A 28 1.27 18.95 -7.22
C GLN A 28 1.19 18.48 -8.68
N ASP A 29 1.78 19.22 -9.62
CA ASP A 29 1.82 18.81 -11.04
C ASP A 29 2.66 17.54 -11.22
N THR A 30 3.78 17.45 -10.49
CA THR A 30 4.61 16.24 -10.47
C THR A 30 3.86 15.06 -9.86
N LEU A 31 3.10 15.28 -8.77
CA LEU A 31 2.24 14.25 -8.18
C LEU A 31 1.17 13.77 -9.18
N PHE A 32 0.53 14.69 -9.90
CA PHE A 32 -0.47 14.37 -10.90
C PHE A 32 0.13 13.57 -12.05
N GLN A 33 1.29 14.00 -12.56
CA GLN A 33 2.01 13.31 -13.62
C GLN A 33 2.42 11.89 -13.18
N LEU A 34 2.96 11.72 -11.96
CA LEU A 34 3.31 10.40 -11.42
C LEU A 34 2.10 9.48 -11.30
N LYS A 35 0.96 9.97 -10.80
CA LYS A 35 -0.28 9.17 -10.73
C LYS A 35 -0.81 8.80 -12.11
N PHE A 36 -0.73 9.71 -13.07
CA PHE A 36 -1.11 9.44 -14.45
C PHE A 36 -0.20 8.38 -15.07
N SER A 37 1.11 8.50 -14.90
CA SER A 37 2.10 7.52 -15.38
C SER A 37 1.90 6.14 -14.75
N ALA A 38 1.60 6.05 -13.45
CA ALA A 38 1.25 4.76 -12.80
C ALA A 38 0.03 4.11 -13.47
N LYS A 39 -1.05 4.88 -13.69
CA LYS A 39 -2.25 4.38 -14.38
C LYS A 39 -1.98 3.98 -15.84
N GLN A 40 -1.08 4.68 -16.53
CA GLN A 40 -0.66 4.29 -17.88
C GLN A 40 0.10 2.95 -17.87
N LEU A 41 1.01 2.75 -16.90
CA LEU A 41 1.75 1.50 -16.74
C LEU A 41 0.81 0.32 -16.42
N ASP A 42 -0.20 0.52 -15.58
CA ASP A 42 -1.22 -0.51 -15.30
C ASP A 42 -2.00 -0.90 -16.57
N LYS A 43 -2.37 0.08 -17.40
CA LYS A 43 -3.05 -0.19 -18.68
C LYS A 43 -2.16 -0.98 -19.63
N LEU A 44 -0.87 -0.66 -19.70
CA LEU A 44 0.10 -1.39 -20.52
C LEU A 44 0.33 -2.81 -19.99
N ALA A 45 0.41 -3.00 -18.67
CA ALA A 45 0.50 -4.32 -18.04
C ALA A 45 -0.71 -5.20 -18.42
N LYS A 46 -1.93 -4.69 -18.26
CA LYS A 46 -3.16 -5.40 -18.66
C LYS A 46 -3.24 -5.67 -20.16
N LYS A 47 -2.71 -4.78 -21.00
CA LYS A 47 -2.63 -5.00 -22.45
C LYS A 47 -1.66 -6.14 -22.78
N ALA A 48 -0.49 -6.18 -22.14
CA ALA A 48 0.51 -7.23 -22.31
C ALA A 48 -0.01 -8.60 -21.82
N GLU A 49 -0.78 -8.64 -20.73
CA GLU A 49 -1.45 -9.87 -20.27
C GLU A 49 -2.46 -10.40 -21.29
N LYS A 50 -3.28 -9.52 -21.88
CA LYS A 50 -4.21 -9.92 -22.95
C LYS A 50 -3.49 -10.42 -24.21
N GLU A 51 -2.35 -9.82 -24.57
CA GLU A 51 -1.51 -10.31 -25.67
C GLU A 51 -0.91 -11.70 -25.35
N GLN A 52 -0.47 -11.92 -24.11
CA GLN A 52 0.01 -13.22 -23.65
C GLN A 52 -1.06 -14.31 -23.76
N GLU A 53 -2.31 -14.03 -23.35
CA GLU A 53 -3.41 -15.00 -23.43
C GLU A 53 -3.72 -15.40 -24.87
N LYS A 54 -3.66 -14.45 -25.80
CA LYS A 54 -3.83 -14.73 -27.24
C LYS A 54 -2.75 -15.68 -27.77
N GLU A 55 -1.49 -15.49 -27.37
CA GLU A 55 -0.40 -16.39 -27.77
C GLU A 55 -0.50 -17.77 -27.12
N LYS A 56 -0.92 -17.86 -25.85
CA LYS A 56 -1.23 -19.15 -25.20
C LYS A 56 -2.39 -19.87 -25.88
N ALA A 57 -3.41 -19.15 -26.35
CA ALA A 57 -4.53 -19.74 -27.07
C ALA A 57 -4.08 -20.33 -28.42
N LYS A 58 -3.19 -19.63 -29.15
CA LYS A 58 -2.59 -20.16 -30.39
C LYS A 58 -1.73 -21.40 -30.11
N MET A 59 -0.92 -21.38 -29.05
CA MET A 59 -0.12 -22.53 -28.60
C MET A 59 -1.00 -23.75 -28.28
N LYS A 60 -2.08 -23.55 -27.51
CA LYS A 60 -3.03 -24.62 -27.18
C LYS A 60 -3.67 -25.23 -28.42
N ARG A 61 -4.08 -24.41 -29.39
CA ARG A 61 -4.64 -24.90 -30.67
C ARG A 61 -3.63 -25.74 -31.45
N ALA A 62 -2.36 -25.31 -31.52
CA ALA A 62 -1.29 -26.05 -32.19
C ALA A 62 -1.03 -27.42 -31.54
N MET A 63 -1.05 -27.51 -30.19
CA MET A 63 -0.93 -28.78 -29.48
C MET A 63 -2.15 -29.69 -29.63
N VAL A 64 -3.37 -29.14 -29.54
CA VAL A 64 -4.61 -29.93 -29.61
C VAL A 64 -4.83 -30.54 -31.00
N CYS A 65 -4.46 -29.84 -32.08
CA CYS A 65 -4.48 -30.43 -33.43
C CYS A 65 -3.61 -31.68 -33.53
N GLN A 66 -2.45 -31.72 -32.85
CA GLN A 66 -1.55 -32.87 -32.84
C GLN A 66 -2.17 -34.10 -32.16
N PHE A 67 -2.91 -33.87 -31.05
CA PHE A 67 -3.54 -34.93 -30.27
C PHE A 67 -4.81 -35.49 -30.95
N TRP A 68 -5.62 -34.63 -31.55
CA TRP A 68 -6.83 -35.04 -32.28
C TRP A 68 -6.53 -35.79 -33.57
N PHE A 69 -5.43 -35.45 -34.26
CA PHE A 69 -4.97 -36.23 -35.40
C PHE A 69 -4.68 -37.67 -34.97
N ASN A 70 -4.01 -37.90 -33.84
CA ASN A 70 -3.66 -39.26 -33.41
C ASN A 70 -4.88 -40.10 -32.96
N TYR A 71 -5.88 -39.49 -32.32
CA TYR A 71 -7.07 -40.20 -31.83
C TYR A 71 -8.13 -40.46 -32.91
N PHE A 72 -8.23 -39.60 -33.93
CA PHE A 72 -9.16 -39.79 -35.05
C PHE A 72 -8.59 -40.73 -36.14
N VAL A 73 -7.26 -40.87 -36.18
CA VAL A 73 -6.52 -41.71 -37.13
C VAL A 73 -6.60 -43.21 -36.83
N LEU A 74 -7.04 -43.63 -35.64
CA LEU A 74 -7.16 -45.06 -35.30
C LEU A 74 -8.30 -45.77 -36.07
N TYR A 75 -9.16 -45.05 -36.81
CA TYR A 75 -10.24 -45.68 -37.57
C TYR A 75 -10.07 -45.71 -39.10
N VAL A 76 -9.22 -44.89 -39.75
CA VAL A 76 -9.13 -44.88 -41.24
C VAL A 76 -7.78 -44.35 -41.80
N LEU A 77 -6.61 -44.79 -41.32
CA LEU A 77 -5.34 -44.24 -41.83
C LEU A 77 -4.22 -45.26 -42.09
N VAL A 78 -4.26 -45.91 -43.25
CA VAL A 78 -3.05 -46.56 -43.82
C VAL A 78 -2.72 -46.09 -45.24
N ILE A 79 -3.55 -45.31 -45.97
CA ILE A 79 -3.29 -45.08 -47.41
C ILE A 79 -2.86 -43.66 -47.83
N VAL A 80 -2.97 -42.59 -47.04
CA VAL A 80 -2.45 -41.27 -47.48
C VAL A 80 -1.80 -40.48 -46.37
N CYS A 81 -0.46 -40.53 -46.30
CA CYS A 81 0.47 -39.44 -45.95
C CYS A 81 1.87 -40.06 -45.89
N ASN A 82 2.66 -40.02 -46.97
CA ASN A 82 3.65 -38.94 -47.13
C ASN A 82 4.06 -38.27 -45.81
N PHE A 83 4.99 -38.99 -45.20
CA PHE A 83 6.01 -38.64 -44.22
C PHE A 83 6.71 -37.28 -44.48
N GLU A 84 6.08 -36.14 -44.16
CA GLU A 84 6.86 -34.86 -44.08
C GLU A 84 6.25 -33.69 -43.26
N GLN A 85 5.38 -33.91 -42.25
CA GLN A 85 4.78 -32.79 -41.50
C GLN A 85 4.84 -32.83 -39.98
N THR A 86 5.58 -33.77 -39.37
CA THR A 86 5.68 -33.85 -37.90
C THR A 86 6.67 -32.86 -37.26
N GLN A 87 7.58 -32.26 -38.03
CA GLN A 87 8.55 -31.27 -37.52
C GLN A 87 7.98 -29.83 -37.49
N LYS A 88 7.12 -29.46 -38.45
CA LYS A 88 6.62 -28.06 -38.59
C LYS A 88 5.67 -27.57 -37.49
N ASN A 89 5.05 -28.45 -36.69
CA ASN A 89 4.13 -28.05 -35.61
C ASN A 89 4.77 -27.93 -34.23
N ILE A 90 5.86 -28.66 -33.95
CA ILE A 90 6.54 -28.60 -32.65
C ILE A 90 7.33 -27.29 -32.53
N ASP A 91 8.03 -26.90 -33.59
CA ASP A 91 8.82 -25.67 -33.60
C ASP A 91 7.95 -24.40 -33.62
N GLY A 92 6.79 -24.45 -34.28
CA GLY A 92 5.79 -23.37 -34.18
C GLY A 92 5.23 -23.20 -32.76
N ALA A 93 4.95 -24.30 -32.06
CA ALA A 93 4.51 -24.27 -30.67
C ALA A 93 5.58 -23.70 -29.71
N LYS A 94 6.87 -23.99 -29.94
CA LYS A 94 7.99 -23.40 -29.18
C LYS A 94 8.05 -21.88 -29.36
N ILE A 95 7.92 -21.36 -30.58
CA ILE A 95 7.93 -19.91 -30.85
C ILE A 95 6.76 -19.20 -30.15
N TYR A 96 5.58 -19.80 -30.12
CA TYR A 96 4.43 -19.26 -29.37
C TYR A 96 4.64 -19.30 -27.85
N ALA A 97 5.26 -20.37 -27.33
CA ALA A 97 5.62 -20.48 -25.93
C ALA A 97 6.65 -19.42 -25.51
N GLU A 98 7.72 -19.24 -26.29
CA GLU A 98 8.74 -18.21 -26.06
C GLU A 98 8.14 -16.80 -26.07
N ASN A 99 7.30 -16.49 -27.07
CA ASN A 99 6.62 -15.20 -27.13
C ASN A 99 5.65 -14.97 -25.95
N ALA A 100 4.95 -16.01 -25.50
CA ALA A 100 4.09 -15.93 -24.33
C ALA A 100 4.89 -15.71 -23.03
N ILE A 101 6.08 -16.32 -22.90
CA ILE A 101 6.98 -16.08 -21.76
C ILE A 101 7.51 -14.65 -21.81
N ARG A 102 7.95 -14.17 -22.98
CA ARG A 102 8.41 -12.80 -23.17
C ARG A 102 7.35 -11.78 -22.76
N LYS A 103 6.11 -11.94 -23.23
CA LYS A 103 4.99 -11.06 -22.89
C LYS A 103 4.60 -11.11 -21.41
N LYS A 104 4.73 -12.28 -20.76
CA LYS A 104 4.57 -12.41 -19.30
C LYS A 104 5.60 -11.58 -18.54
N ASN A 105 6.86 -11.67 -18.95
CA ASN A 105 7.94 -10.95 -18.29
C ASN A 105 7.81 -9.44 -18.52
N GLU A 106 7.35 -9.03 -19.70
CA GLU A 106 7.00 -7.65 -20.00
C GLU A 106 5.87 -7.12 -19.09
N SER A 107 4.79 -7.89 -18.89
CA SER A 107 3.70 -7.49 -17.99
C SER A 107 4.15 -7.39 -16.52
N LEU A 108 4.96 -8.35 -16.05
CA LEU A 108 5.53 -8.32 -14.71
C LEU A 108 6.44 -7.12 -14.50
N ASN A 109 7.22 -6.72 -15.51
CA ASN A 109 8.07 -5.54 -15.43
C ASN A 109 7.25 -4.25 -15.36
N PHE A 110 6.17 -4.12 -16.13
CA PHE A 110 5.26 -2.98 -16.02
C PHE A 110 4.53 -2.94 -14.67
N MET A 111 4.10 -4.10 -14.15
CA MET A 111 3.44 -4.19 -12.84
C MET A 111 4.39 -3.80 -11.69
N ARG A 112 5.64 -4.27 -11.72
CA ARG A 112 6.67 -3.87 -10.75
C ARG A 112 6.99 -2.38 -10.84
N MET A 113 7.09 -1.84 -12.05
CA MET A 113 7.36 -0.42 -12.24
C MET A 113 6.18 0.43 -11.78
N SER A 114 4.95 0.01 -12.06
CA SER A 114 3.73 0.66 -11.57
C SER A 114 3.68 0.70 -10.05
N ALA A 115 3.91 -0.44 -9.38
CA ALA A 115 3.93 -0.50 -7.91
C ALA A 115 4.99 0.43 -7.28
N ARG A 116 6.18 0.51 -7.90
CA ARG A 116 7.23 1.45 -7.46
C ARG A 116 6.82 2.90 -7.64
N VAL A 117 6.24 3.25 -8.79
CA VAL A 117 5.78 4.62 -9.07
C VAL A 117 4.62 5.02 -8.15
N ASP A 118 3.71 4.10 -7.86
CA ASP A 118 2.59 4.33 -6.95
C ASP A 118 3.05 4.55 -5.50
N ALA A 119 4.03 3.77 -5.04
CA ALA A 119 4.67 3.96 -3.74
C ALA A 119 5.39 5.33 -3.64
N VAL A 120 6.10 5.74 -4.70
CA VAL A 120 6.71 7.08 -4.77
C VAL A 120 5.63 8.16 -4.75
N SER A 121 4.54 7.99 -5.49
CA SER A 121 3.43 8.94 -5.52
C SER A 121 2.78 9.12 -4.15
N SER A 122 2.64 8.04 -3.37
CA SER A 122 2.09 8.09 -2.02
C SER A 122 2.98 8.87 -1.06
N ARG A 123 4.30 8.65 -1.12
CA ARG A 123 5.28 9.44 -0.32
C ARG A 123 5.27 10.92 -0.70
N VAL A 124 5.19 11.23 -2.00
CA VAL A 124 5.09 12.61 -2.48
C VAL A 124 3.78 13.25 -2.04
N GLN A 125 2.65 12.52 -2.05
CA GLN A 125 1.36 13.03 -1.59
C GLN A 125 1.41 13.42 -0.11
N THR A 126 1.98 12.57 0.75
CA THR A 126 2.19 12.88 2.17
C THR A 126 3.09 14.10 2.35
N ALA A 127 4.16 14.21 1.56
CA ALA A 127 5.05 15.38 1.61
C ALA A 127 4.34 16.67 1.17
N VAL A 128 3.46 16.63 0.17
CA VAL A 128 2.64 17.78 -0.26
C VAL A 128 1.67 18.20 0.84
N ALA A 129 0.98 17.25 1.48
CA ALA A 129 0.07 17.53 2.59
C ALA A 129 0.81 18.13 3.79
N MET A 130 1.95 17.54 4.18
CA MET A 130 2.79 18.06 5.25
C MET A 130 3.33 19.45 4.94
N LYS A 131 3.69 19.74 3.68
CA LYS A 131 4.09 21.08 3.27
C LYS A 131 2.97 22.11 3.46
N GLY A 132 1.72 21.72 3.24
CA GLY A 132 0.54 22.54 3.56
C GLY A 132 0.41 22.81 5.06
N VAL A 133 0.55 21.77 5.88
CA VAL A 133 0.54 21.88 7.35
C VAL A 133 1.68 22.74 7.87
N VAL A 134 2.91 22.56 7.38
CA VAL A 134 4.08 23.38 7.75
C VAL A 134 3.90 24.84 7.34
N LYS A 135 3.26 25.11 6.20
CA LYS A 135 2.91 26.49 5.80
C LYS A 135 1.93 27.12 6.79
N ASN A 136 0.90 26.38 7.21
CA ASN A 136 -0.06 26.84 8.21
C ASN A 136 0.60 27.04 9.57
N LEU A 137 1.45 26.10 9.99
CA LEU A 137 2.25 26.22 11.21
C LEU A 137 3.15 27.45 11.15
N GLY A 138 3.79 27.74 10.02
CA GLY A 138 4.59 28.96 9.83
C GLY A 138 3.80 30.27 9.90
N VAL A 139 2.50 30.25 9.60
CA VAL A 139 1.61 31.41 9.82
C VAL A 139 1.22 31.51 11.29
N VAL A 140 0.86 30.38 11.91
CA VAL A 140 0.49 30.31 13.33
C VAL A 140 1.66 30.68 14.24
N THR A 141 2.87 30.19 13.97
CA THR A 141 4.08 30.52 14.76
C THR A 141 4.45 31.99 14.64
N LYS A 142 4.30 32.61 13.46
CA LYS A 142 4.46 34.06 13.30
C LYS A 142 3.37 34.86 14.03
N GLY A 143 2.15 34.33 14.09
CA GLY A 143 1.06 34.90 14.89
C GLY A 143 1.37 34.82 16.39
N LEU A 144 1.90 33.66 16.83
CA LEU A 144 2.34 33.42 18.19
C LEU A 144 3.53 34.32 18.56
N ASP A 145 4.51 34.54 17.68
CA ASP A 145 5.64 35.46 17.92
C ASP A 145 5.15 36.90 18.17
N ARG A 146 4.13 37.35 17.42
CA ARG A 146 3.50 38.66 17.66
C ARG A 146 2.71 38.71 18.97
N ALA A 147 2.02 37.63 19.33
CA ALA A 147 1.27 37.54 20.59
C ALA A 147 2.19 37.44 21.82
N MET A 148 3.34 36.75 21.68
CA MET A 148 4.38 36.66 22.72
C MET A 148 5.13 37.99 22.90
N ALA A 149 5.11 38.89 21.92
CA ALA A 149 5.61 40.25 22.11
C ALA A 149 4.71 41.11 23.02
N SER A 150 3.44 40.73 23.19
CA SER A 150 2.48 41.35 24.10
C SER A 150 2.14 40.47 25.31
N MET A 151 3.01 39.50 25.66
CA MET A 151 2.76 38.58 26.79
C MET A 151 2.77 39.36 28.13
N ASN A 152 1.60 39.86 28.52
CA ASN A 152 1.38 40.43 29.85
C ASN A 152 1.36 39.29 30.87
N LEU A 153 2.30 39.29 31.82
CA LEU A 153 2.42 38.25 32.86
C LEU A 153 1.10 37.95 33.60
N GLU A 154 0.23 38.94 33.78
CA GLU A 154 -1.07 38.79 34.44
C GLU A 154 -2.10 38.00 33.60
N GLU A 155 -2.06 38.08 32.27
CA GLU A 155 -2.89 37.25 31.39
C GLU A 155 -2.31 35.83 31.21
N VAL A 156 -1.00 35.67 31.38
CA VAL A 156 -0.34 34.35 31.33
C VAL A 156 -0.71 33.51 32.55
N GLU A 157 -0.77 34.12 33.74
CA GLU A 157 -1.30 33.46 34.94
C GLU A 157 -2.77 33.04 34.77
N LYS A 158 -3.60 33.94 34.23
CA LYS A 158 -5.02 33.65 33.92
C LYS A 158 -5.21 32.59 32.84
N THR A 159 -4.33 32.52 31.85
CA THR A 159 -4.39 31.47 30.83
C THR A 159 -3.83 30.16 31.33
N MET A 160 -2.90 30.14 32.29
CA MET A 160 -2.42 28.90 32.92
C MET A 160 -3.47 28.25 33.82
N SER A 161 -4.22 29.00 34.62
CA SER A 161 -5.35 28.44 35.37
C SER A 161 -6.50 27.97 34.48
N LYS A 162 -6.70 28.60 33.30
CA LYS A 162 -7.64 28.10 32.28
C LYS A 162 -7.12 26.88 31.54
N PHE A 163 -5.80 26.73 31.45
CA PHE A 163 -5.14 25.56 30.87
C PHE A 163 -5.23 24.37 31.83
N GLU A 164 -5.06 24.57 33.13
CA GLU A 164 -5.31 23.54 34.15
C GLU A 164 -6.75 23.04 34.10
N THR A 165 -7.74 23.93 34.11
CA THR A 165 -9.16 23.53 33.98
C THR A 165 -9.48 22.90 32.63
N GLN A 166 -8.85 23.33 31.53
CA GLN A 166 -9.01 22.66 30.23
C GLN A 166 -8.30 21.30 30.16
N PHE A 167 -7.18 21.11 30.84
CA PHE A 167 -6.47 19.84 30.90
C PHE A 167 -7.21 18.83 31.80
N GLU A 168 -7.78 19.28 32.92
CA GLU A 168 -8.70 18.46 33.72
C GLU A 168 -9.94 18.05 32.91
N ASP A 169 -10.54 18.99 32.16
CA ASP A 169 -11.69 18.71 31.28
C ASP A 169 -11.35 17.78 30.11
N LEU A 170 -10.10 17.82 29.63
CA LEU A 170 -9.63 16.97 28.54
C LEU A 170 -9.29 15.57 29.05
N ASP A 171 -8.77 15.45 30.28
CA ASP A 171 -8.56 14.16 30.97
C ASP A 171 -9.89 13.48 31.34
N VAL A 172 -10.88 14.24 31.84
CA VAL A 172 -12.23 13.70 32.08
C VAL A 172 -12.92 13.32 30.76
N ARG A 173 -12.71 14.07 29.67
CA ARG A 173 -13.22 13.71 28.34
C ARG A 173 -12.49 12.51 27.75
N GLU A 174 -11.18 12.39 27.90
CA GLU A 174 -10.40 11.23 27.48
C GLU A 174 -10.83 9.99 28.26
N SER A 175 -10.99 10.07 29.58
CA SER A 175 -11.53 8.98 30.40
C SER A 175 -12.97 8.61 30.01
N THR A 176 -13.85 9.60 29.81
CA THR A 176 -15.24 9.35 29.38
C THR A 176 -15.29 8.76 27.97
N MET A 177 -14.40 9.23 27.07
CA MET A 177 -14.27 8.73 25.71
C MET A 177 -13.62 7.36 25.68
N GLU A 178 -12.65 7.05 26.53
CA GLU A 178 -12.04 5.73 26.70
C GLU A 178 -13.06 4.74 27.26
N GLN A 179 -13.92 5.16 28.19
CA GLN A 179 -14.99 4.31 28.72
C GLN A 179 -16.11 4.08 27.69
N ALA A 180 -16.51 5.12 26.94
CA ALA A 180 -17.53 5.01 25.89
C ALA A 180 -17.00 4.26 24.64
N MET A 181 -15.75 4.52 24.24
CA MET A 181 -15.09 3.79 23.17
C MET A 181 -14.77 2.38 23.61
N GLY A 182 -14.30 2.14 24.83
CA GLY A 182 -14.08 0.79 25.38
C GLY A 182 -15.34 -0.06 25.37
N ALA A 183 -16.49 0.51 25.76
CA ALA A 183 -17.79 -0.15 25.65
C ALA A 183 -18.22 -0.40 24.18
N ALA A 184 -17.98 0.55 23.27
CA ALA A 184 -18.28 0.40 21.85
C ALA A 184 -17.32 -0.56 21.12
N PHE A 185 -16.05 -0.60 21.53
CA PHE A 185 -15.02 -1.51 21.01
C PHE A 185 -15.24 -2.92 21.54
N ALA A 186 -15.68 -3.10 22.79
CA ALA A 186 -16.03 -4.42 23.32
C ALA A 186 -17.13 -5.11 22.51
N MET A 187 -18.04 -4.36 21.88
CA MET A 187 -19.07 -4.92 20.98
C MET A 187 -18.61 -5.15 19.54
N SER A 188 -17.61 -4.42 19.04
CA SER A 188 -17.15 -4.52 17.64
C SER A 188 -15.85 -5.30 17.46
N ALA A 189 -15.05 -5.43 18.52
CA ALA A 189 -13.83 -6.21 18.61
C ALA A 189 -13.80 -6.92 19.97
N PRO A 190 -14.51 -8.06 20.11
CA PRO A 190 -14.51 -8.82 21.36
C PRO A 190 -13.09 -9.29 21.68
N ALA A 191 -12.67 -9.13 22.95
CA ALA A 191 -11.30 -9.37 23.42
C ALA A 191 -10.75 -10.75 22.98
N ASN A 192 -11.59 -11.78 22.98
CA ASN A 192 -11.24 -13.13 22.54
C ASN A 192 -10.74 -13.21 21.08
N GLN A 193 -11.31 -12.43 20.15
CA GLN A 193 -10.89 -12.43 18.74
C GLN A 193 -9.58 -11.66 18.54
N VAL A 194 -9.34 -10.64 19.37
CA VAL A 194 -8.09 -9.86 19.33
C VAL A 194 -6.94 -10.67 19.93
N GLU A 195 -7.18 -11.41 21.03
CA GLU A 195 -6.19 -12.29 21.66
C GLU A 195 -5.79 -13.47 20.76
N ASP A 196 -6.74 -14.07 20.03
CA ASP A 196 -6.42 -15.15 19.09
C ASP A 196 -5.60 -14.66 17.89
N LEU A 197 -5.94 -13.50 17.33
CA LEU A 197 -5.14 -12.88 16.27
C LEU A 197 -3.73 -12.50 16.77
N MET A 198 -3.61 -12.04 18.02
CA MET A 198 -2.32 -11.70 18.61
C MET A 198 -1.44 -12.94 18.81
N LYS A 199 -2.02 -14.09 19.17
CA LYS A 199 -1.31 -15.38 19.25
C LYS A 199 -0.88 -15.90 17.87
N GLU A 200 -1.70 -15.71 16.84
CA GLU A 200 -1.36 -16.11 15.47
C GLU A 200 -0.21 -15.25 14.91
N VAL A 201 -0.26 -13.94 15.07
CA VAL A 201 0.82 -13.02 14.65
C VAL A 201 2.10 -13.24 15.47
N ALA A 202 1.99 -13.58 16.76
CA ALA A 202 3.13 -13.97 17.59
C ALA A 202 3.83 -15.23 17.07
N ALA A 203 3.05 -16.26 16.74
CA ALA A 203 3.53 -17.52 16.20
C ALA A 203 4.15 -17.37 14.81
N GLU A 204 3.61 -16.51 13.94
CA GLU A 204 4.16 -16.24 12.61
C GLU A 204 5.49 -15.47 12.63
N ASN A 205 5.75 -14.69 13.68
CA ASN A 205 6.95 -13.86 13.79
C ASN A 205 8.01 -14.45 14.74
N ASP A 206 7.83 -15.69 15.22
CA ASP A 206 8.67 -16.33 16.26
C ASP A 206 8.91 -15.41 17.48
N LEU A 207 7.96 -14.51 17.74
CA LEU A 207 7.96 -13.67 18.93
C LEU A 207 7.23 -14.48 19.99
N ASP A 208 7.96 -15.09 20.93
CA ASP A 208 7.33 -15.68 22.10
C ASP A 208 6.86 -14.55 23.03
N ILE A 209 5.73 -13.94 22.66
CA ILE A 209 5.07 -12.85 23.40
C ILE A 209 4.72 -13.31 24.82
N THR A 210 4.62 -14.63 25.05
CA THR A 210 4.39 -15.25 26.36
C THR A 210 5.53 -14.97 27.35
N GLU A 211 6.76 -14.76 26.88
CA GLU A 211 7.93 -14.56 27.74
C GLU A 211 8.19 -13.06 28.02
N GLN A 212 7.99 -12.17 27.05
CA GLN A 212 8.20 -10.72 27.25
C GLN A 212 7.05 -10.04 28.03
N LEU A 213 5.82 -10.56 27.95
CA LEU A 213 4.71 -10.02 28.74
C LEU A 213 4.81 -10.36 30.25
N LYS A 214 5.61 -11.38 30.61
CA LYS A 214 5.94 -11.71 32.01
C LYS A 214 6.91 -10.73 32.65
N ASP A 215 7.76 -10.07 31.86
CA ASP A 215 8.83 -9.22 32.39
C ASP A 215 8.37 -7.78 32.68
N LEU A 216 7.19 -7.39 32.19
CA LEU A 216 6.56 -6.10 32.49
C LEU A 216 5.69 -6.10 33.76
N HIS A 217 5.62 -7.23 34.49
CA HIS A 217 4.98 -7.31 35.81
C HIS A 217 5.85 -8.10 36.80
N PRO A 218 6.83 -7.47 37.48
CA PRO A 218 7.57 -8.14 38.54
C PRO A 218 6.69 -8.16 39.79
N GLY A 219 5.79 -9.14 39.89
CA GLY A 219 4.84 -9.13 40.99
C GLY A 219 3.81 -10.25 41.12
N GLN A 220 4.03 -11.47 40.61
CA GLN A 220 3.46 -12.67 41.25
C GLN A 220 3.98 -13.96 40.63
N SER A 221 4.60 -14.77 41.46
CA SER A 221 5.09 -16.09 41.11
C SER A 221 3.93 -17.09 40.99
N THR A 222 4.09 -17.97 40.01
CA THR A 222 3.63 -19.36 39.94
C THR A 222 2.15 -19.65 39.66
N LEU A 223 1.98 -20.21 38.45
CA LEU A 223 0.96 -21.14 37.96
C LEU A 223 -0.33 -20.52 37.40
N GLU A 224 -0.76 -21.09 36.28
CA GLU A 224 -2.06 -20.90 35.58
C GLU A 224 -2.15 -19.90 34.41
N ALA A 225 -1.38 -20.11 33.34
CA ALA A 225 -1.69 -19.50 32.02
C ALA A 225 -2.77 -20.27 31.23
N SER A 226 -3.35 -21.33 31.80
CA SER A 226 -4.51 -22.06 31.24
C SER A 226 -5.81 -21.80 32.02
N ALA A 227 -5.77 -20.97 33.07
CA ALA A 227 -6.93 -20.74 33.93
C ALA A 227 -7.56 -19.36 33.79
N SER A 228 -7.03 -18.41 33.03
CA SER A 228 -7.65 -17.08 32.88
C SER A 228 -8.98 -17.14 32.11
N ALA A 229 -9.00 -17.79 30.93
CA ALA A 229 -10.23 -18.03 30.17
C ALA A 229 -11.23 -18.90 30.94
N ALA A 230 -10.74 -19.95 31.61
CA ALA A 230 -11.59 -20.82 32.44
C ALA A 230 -12.09 -20.12 33.71
N LYS A 231 -11.33 -19.18 34.29
CA LYS A 231 -11.75 -18.37 35.44
C LYS A 231 -12.76 -17.31 35.03
N GLU A 232 -12.61 -16.64 33.90
CA GLU A 232 -13.62 -15.70 33.40
C GLU A 232 -14.95 -16.41 33.11
N ASP A 233 -14.92 -17.59 32.50
CA ASP A 233 -16.13 -18.41 32.30
C ASP A 233 -16.70 -18.93 33.62
N ASN A 234 -15.86 -19.34 34.57
CA ASN A 234 -16.30 -19.78 35.90
C ASN A 234 -16.89 -18.62 36.73
N LEU A 235 -16.30 -17.42 36.66
CA LEU A 235 -16.79 -16.20 37.31
C LEU A 235 -18.12 -15.77 36.69
N SER A 236 -18.21 -15.78 35.35
CA SER A 236 -19.43 -15.47 34.60
C SER A 236 -20.56 -16.43 34.94
N ARG A 237 -20.25 -17.72 35.08
CA ARG A 237 -21.21 -18.76 35.49
C ARG A 237 -21.63 -18.62 36.96
N ARG A 238 -20.72 -18.20 37.86
CA ARG A 238 -21.02 -17.91 39.27
C ARG A 238 -21.82 -16.61 39.46
N LEU A 239 -21.55 -15.58 38.66
CA LEU A 239 -22.31 -14.33 38.65
C LEU A 239 -23.72 -14.52 38.08
N ALA A 240 -23.88 -15.37 37.06
CA ALA A 240 -25.20 -15.74 36.55
C ALA A 240 -26.03 -16.55 37.56
N ALA A 241 -25.38 -17.40 38.37
CA ALA A 241 -26.04 -18.16 39.43
C ALA A 241 -26.48 -17.29 40.63
N LEU A 242 -25.86 -16.13 40.83
CA LEU A 242 -26.23 -15.14 41.86
C LEU A 242 -27.27 -14.11 41.38
N ARG A 243 -27.65 -14.15 40.10
CA ARG A 243 -28.65 -13.26 39.47
C ARG A 243 -30.04 -13.95 39.36
N ASN A 244 -30.39 -14.80 40.32
CA ASN A 244 -31.73 -15.35 40.56
C ASN A 244 -32.04 -15.31 42.06
#